data_AF-A0A0D2G7X1-F1
#
_entry.id   AF-A0A0D2G7X1-F1
#
_cell.length_a   1.000
_cell.length_b   1.000
_cell.length_c   1.000
_cell.angle_alpha   90.00
_cell.angle_beta   90.00
_cell.angle_gamma   90.00
#
_symmetry.space_group_name_H-M   'P 1'
#
loop_
_entity.id
_entity.type
_entity.pdbx_description
1 polymer ?
#
loop_
_entity_poly.entity_id
_entity_poly.type
_entity_poly.pdbx_seq_one_letter_code
_entity_poly.pdbx_strand_id
1 'polypeptide(L)'
;MNIREIIREAQALAAAFAEKGKKEIRLPVFSYADWLGVYKREDDQKAAEAYRELTRKNWYLIEFLKAKGMIPQPVRVEALEFSAWAKGSGHKTGNPHDLAHAVGDYVNKEDAQISPCTHMEFPLGLPEGMPCLATITVFGERPEEPEVMSVVLHRSDGSVLKSLEILANDYSPQQAWQMAMTFLDDHQPLGVLHDKTIRKPQFCSDCNSLLVHVAAREDIEAVMNGQT
;
A
#
# COMPACT_ATOMS: atom_id res chain seq x y z
N MET A 1 17.66 -0.82 5.53
CA MET A 1 17.76 0.25 4.52
C MET A 1 17.14 1.54 5.05
N ASN A 2 17.66 2.71 4.66
CA ASN A 2 17.14 4.01 5.08
C ASN A 2 15.85 4.34 4.30
N ILE A 3 14.80 4.86 4.97
CA ILE A 3 13.54 5.25 4.30
C ILE A 3 13.76 6.22 3.14
N ARG A 4 14.73 7.14 3.25
CA ARG A 4 15.08 8.05 2.16
C ARG A 4 15.59 7.33 0.92
N GLU A 5 16.29 6.21 1.08
CA GLU A 5 16.78 5.40 -0.03
C GLU A 5 15.61 4.69 -0.73
N ILE A 6 14.69 4.10 0.05
CA ILE A 6 13.47 3.47 -0.46
C ILE A 6 12.67 4.44 -1.32
N ILE A 7 12.39 5.62 -0.78
CA ILE A 7 11.63 6.66 -1.47
C ILE A 7 12.34 7.09 -2.75
N ARG A 8 13.64 7.41 -2.66
CA ARG A 8 14.44 7.85 -3.82
C ARG A 8 14.43 6.81 -4.94
N GLU A 9 14.61 5.53 -4.60
CA GLU A 9 14.60 4.44 -5.58
C GLU A 9 13.22 4.27 -6.23
N ALA A 10 12.14 4.33 -5.43
CA ALA A 10 10.78 4.25 -5.94
C ALA A 10 10.44 5.44 -6.86
N GLN A 11 10.84 6.66 -6.50
CA GLN A 11 10.66 7.85 -7.32
C GLN A 11 11.42 7.76 -8.65
N ALA A 12 12.69 7.33 -8.61
CA ALA A 12 13.51 7.17 -9.81
C ALA A 12 12.90 6.13 -10.77
N LEU A 13 12.39 5.01 -10.21
CA LEU A 13 11.74 3.98 -11.01
C LEU A 13 10.41 4.47 -11.60
N ALA A 14 9.58 5.19 -10.83
CA ALA A 14 8.35 5.80 -11.34
C ALA A 14 8.63 6.82 -12.46
N ALA A 15 9.69 7.61 -12.35
CA ALA A 15 10.12 8.54 -13.39
C ALA A 15 10.51 7.79 -14.67
N ALA A 16 11.31 6.72 -14.55
CA ALA A 16 11.70 5.90 -15.70
C ALA A 16 10.50 5.23 -16.41
N PHE A 17 9.45 4.88 -15.67
CA PHE A 17 8.19 4.40 -16.28
C PHE A 17 7.43 5.50 -17.01
N ALA A 18 7.34 6.69 -16.41
CA ALA A 18 6.67 7.83 -17.02
C ALA A 18 7.36 8.28 -18.32
N GLU A 19 8.69 8.29 -18.36
CA GLU A 19 9.49 8.62 -19.56
C GLU A 19 9.22 7.66 -20.73
N LYS A 20 8.86 6.41 -20.44
CA LYS A 20 8.49 5.41 -21.47
C LYS A 20 7.04 5.58 -21.98
N GLY A 21 6.28 6.53 -21.43
CA GLY A 21 4.93 6.86 -21.89
C GLY A 21 3.87 5.78 -21.66
N LYS A 22 4.15 4.78 -20.81
CA LYS A 22 3.18 3.73 -20.47
C LYS A 22 2.11 4.28 -19.52
N LYS A 23 0.83 4.06 -19.81
CA LYS A 23 -0.29 4.43 -18.92
C LYS A 23 -0.57 3.37 -17.87
N GLU A 24 -0.47 2.10 -18.23
CA GLU A 24 -0.74 0.97 -17.34
C GLU A 24 0.59 0.26 -17.02
N ILE A 25 0.85 0.01 -15.74
CA ILE A 25 2.09 -0.59 -15.26
C ILE A 25 1.74 -1.82 -14.43
N ARG A 26 2.10 -3.00 -14.95
CA ARG A 26 1.92 -4.28 -14.25
C ARG A 26 3.06 -4.47 -13.24
N LEU A 27 2.73 -4.67 -11.98
CA LEU A 27 3.70 -4.78 -10.88
C LEU A 27 3.58 -6.12 -10.16
N PRO A 28 4.70 -6.81 -9.89
CA PRO A 28 4.67 -8.04 -9.12
C PRO A 28 4.31 -7.78 -7.66
N VAL A 29 3.37 -8.54 -7.14
CA VAL A 29 3.04 -8.64 -5.71
C VAL A 29 3.14 -10.09 -5.26
N PHE A 30 3.54 -10.28 -4.01
CA PHE A 30 3.84 -11.60 -3.46
C PHE A 30 3.25 -11.70 -2.05
N SER A 31 2.75 -12.88 -1.69
CA SER A 31 2.72 -13.27 -0.28
C SER A 31 4.16 -13.47 0.23
N TYR A 32 4.39 -13.43 1.54
CA TYR A 32 5.72 -13.70 2.10
C TYR A 32 6.22 -15.10 1.70
N ALA A 33 5.36 -16.11 1.77
CA ALA A 33 5.70 -17.49 1.40
C ALA A 33 6.05 -17.63 -0.08
N ASP A 34 5.29 -16.99 -0.97
CA ASP A 34 5.58 -17.00 -2.41
C ASP A 34 6.89 -16.27 -2.71
N TRP A 35 7.13 -15.14 -2.03
CA TRP A 35 8.37 -14.40 -2.18
C TRP A 35 9.58 -15.24 -1.76
N LEU A 36 9.51 -15.96 -0.63
CA LEU A 36 10.56 -16.91 -0.22
C LEU A 36 10.79 -17.98 -1.30
N GLY A 37 9.72 -18.54 -1.86
CA GLY A 37 9.80 -19.57 -2.91
C GLY A 37 10.42 -19.05 -4.21
N VAL A 38 9.99 -17.89 -4.70
CA VAL A 38 10.49 -17.27 -5.94
C VAL A 38 11.96 -16.86 -5.80
N TYR A 39 12.32 -16.25 -4.66
CA TYR A 39 13.68 -15.75 -4.41
C TYR A 39 14.58 -16.79 -3.74
N LYS A 40 14.10 -18.02 -3.51
CA LYS A 40 14.82 -19.14 -2.89
C LYS A 40 15.50 -18.76 -1.58
N ARG A 41 14.76 -18.06 -0.72
CA ARG A 41 15.24 -17.60 0.59
C ARG A 41 14.79 -18.55 1.69
N GLU A 42 15.61 -18.68 2.71
CA GLU A 42 15.25 -19.35 3.95
C GLU A 42 14.29 -18.46 4.75
N ASP A 43 13.38 -19.07 5.50
CA ASP A 43 12.49 -18.34 6.40
C ASP A 43 13.25 -17.95 7.67
N ASP A 44 13.79 -16.74 7.67
CA ASP A 44 14.52 -16.17 8.79
C ASP A 44 14.18 -14.68 8.99
N GLN A 45 14.70 -14.10 10.06
CA GLN A 45 14.47 -12.69 10.36
C GLN A 45 14.98 -11.75 9.25
N LYS A 46 16.09 -12.10 8.59
CA LYS A 46 16.66 -11.28 7.50
C LYS A 46 15.75 -11.30 6.27
N ALA A 47 15.14 -12.43 5.98
CA ALA A 47 14.17 -12.59 4.91
C ALA A 47 12.88 -11.81 5.22
N ALA A 48 12.39 -11.85 6.45
CA ALA A 48 11.25 -11.05 6.88
C ALA A 48 11.51 -9.54 6.75
N GLU A 49 12.69 -9.07 7.17
CA GLU A 49 13.10 -7.67 7.03
C GLU A 49 13.22 -7.26 5.55
N ALA A 50 13.84 -8.09 4.71
CA ALA A 50 13.98 -7.83 3.28
C ALA A 50 12.63 -7.82 2.54
N TYR A 51 11.69 -8.70 2.90
CA TYR A 51 10.34 -8.69 2.37
C TYR A 51 9.56 -7.43 2.79
N ARG A 52 9.76 -7.01 4.04
CA ARG A 52 9.18 -5.75 4.55
C ARG A 52 9.73 -4.52 3.80
N GLU A 53 11.01 -4.52 3.47
CA GLU A 53 11.60 -3.47 2.63
C GLU A 53 11.05 -3.49 1.19
N LEU A 54 10.88 -4.67 0.60
CA LEU A 54 10.29 -4.83 -0.73
C LEU A 54 8.85 -4.29 -0.78
N THR A 55 8.01 -4.68 0.19
CA THR A 55 6.60 -4.27 0.24
C THR A 55 6.47 -2.76 0.41
N ARG A 56 7.28 -2.15 1.28
CA ARG A 56 7.35 -0.68 1.41
C ARG A 56 7.78 0.01 0.13
N LYS A 57 8.84 -0.47 -0.54
CA LYS A 57 9.31 0.09 -1.81
C LYS A 57 8.24 0.02 -2.90
N ASN A 58 7.55 -1.12 -2.99
CA ASN A 58 6.46 -1.30 -3.94
C ASN A 58 5.27 -0.37 -3.64
N TRP A 59 4.91 -0.16 -2.38
CA TRP A 59 3.87 0.79 -2.01
C TRP A 59 4.22 2.22 -2.44
N TYR A 60 5.42 2.72 -2.11
CA TYR A 60 5.88 4.04 -2.57
C TYR A 60 5.89 4.14 -4.11
N LEU A 61 6.32 3.10 -4.80
CA LEU A 61 6.30 3.06 -6.27
C LEU A 61 4.87 3.21 -6.80
N ILE A 62 3.90 2.50 -6.22
CA ILE A 62 2.48 2.59 -6.60
C ILE A 62 1.98 4.03 -6.42
N GLU A 63 2.26 4.68 -5.29
CA GLU A 63 1.83 6.05 -5.04
C GLU A 63 2.47 7.05 -6.01
N PHE A 64 3.78 6.93 -6.29
CA PHE A 64 4.44 7.81 -7.27
C PHE A 64 4.01 7.56 -8.71
N LEU A 65 3.62 6.33 -9.07
CA LEU A 65 3.05 6.03 -10.37
C LEU A 65 1.67 6.71 -10.52
N LYS A 66 0.80 6.58 -9.50
CA LYS A 66 -0.52 7.25 -9.47
C LYS A 66 -0.38 8.77 -9.57
N ALA A 67 0.54 9.37 -8.81
CA ALA A 67 0.80 10.82 -8.85
C ALA A 67 1.26 11.32 -10.23
N LYS A 68 1.82 10.43 -11.06
CA LYS A 68 2.21 10.71 -12.46
C LYS A 68 1.11 10.35 -13.47
N GLY A 69 -0.10 10.03 -13.02
CA GLY A 69 -1.24 9.69 -13.88
C GLY A 69 -1.18 8.30 -14.50
N MET A 70 -0.35 7.41 -13.97
CA MET A 70 -0.30 6.00 -14.39
C MET A 70 -1.25 5.15 -13.53
N ILE A 71 -1.63 3.97 -14.06
CA ILE A 71 -2.52 3.00 -13.43
C ILE A 71 -1.69 1.76 -13.08
N PRO A 72 -1.28 1.59 -11.81
CA PRO A 72 -0.63 0.37 -11.34
C PRO A 72 -1.62 -0.81 -11.36
N GLN A 73 -1.19 -1.93 -11.94
CA GLN A 73 -1.94 -3.18 -12.00
C GLN A 73 -1.15 -4.26 -11.25
N PRO A 74 -1.44 -4.50 -9.96
CA PRO A 74 -0.75 -5.54 -9.21
C PRO A 74 -1.07 -6.92 -9.80
N VAL A 75 -0.04 -7.71 -10.05
CA VAL A 75 -0.14 -9.09 -10.56
C VAL A 75 0.49 -10.00 -9.52
N ARG A 76 -0.32 -10.91 -8.99
CA ARG A 76 0.14 -11.87 -7.99
C ARG A 76 1.09 -12.86 -8.63
N VAL A 77 2.24 -13.07 -7.99
CA VAL A 77 3.25 -14.03 -8.43
C VAL A 77 3.30 -15.17 -7.42
N GLU A 78 2.66 -16.28 -7.77
CA GLU A 78 2.67 -17.50 -6.97
C GLU A 78 3.93 -18.32 -7.28
N ALA A 79 4.62 -18.81 -6.25
CA ALA A 79 5.93 -19.43 -6.44
C ALA A 79 5.88 -20.67 -7.35
N LEU A 80 4.83 -21.48 -7.21
CA LEU A 80 4.64 -22.70 -8.00
C LEU A 80 4.32 -22.39 -9.46
N GLU A 81 3.36 -21.49 -9.72
CA GLU A 81 3.00 -21.09 -11.08
C GLU A 81 4.17 -20.41 -11.79
N PHE A 82 4.83 -19.46 -11.12
CA PHE A 82 6.01 -18.77 -11.63
C PHE A 82 7.12 -19.76 -11.99
N SER A 83 7.43 -20.70 -11.09
CA SER A 83 8.50 -21.69 -11.32
C SER A 83 8.20 -22.60 -12.52
N ALA A 84 6.94 -23.03 -12.66
CA ALA A 84 6.50 -23.83 -13.80
C ALA A 84 6.59 -23.04 -15.11
N TRP A 85 6.11 -21.79 -15.11
CA TRP A 85 6.19 -20.89 -16.26
C TRP A 85 7.64 -20.60 -16.67
N ALA A 86 8.51 -20.25 -15.72
CA ALA A 86 9.90 -19.88 -15.99
C ALA A 86 10.66 -21.07 -16.61
N LYS A 87 10.42 -22.28 -16.09
CA LYS A 87 10.98 -23.52 -16.66
C LYS A 87 10.44 -23.81 -18.06
N GLY A 88 9.12 -23.68 -18.27
CA GLY A 88 8.47 -23.95 -19.56
C GLY A 88 8.86 -22.97 -20.66
N SER A 89 9.13 -21.72 -20.30
CA SER A 89 9.53 -20.64 -21.22
C SER A 89 11.04 -20.48 -21.38
N GLY A 90 11.86 -21.22 -20.62
CA GLY A 90 13.33 -21.18 -20.71
C GLY A 90 13.98 -19.98 -20.03
N HIS A 91 13.27 -19.24 -19.18
CA HIS A 91 13.85 -18.13 -18.42
C HIS A 91 14.85 -18.64 -17.37
N LYS A 92 15.97 -17.91 -17.24
CA LYS A 92 16.97 -18.18 -16.21
C LYS A 92 16.52 -17.55 -14.90
N THR A 93 16.63 -18.29 -13.80
CA THR A 93 16.34 -17.78 -12.44
C THR A 93 17.50 -18.05 -11.48
N GLY A 94 18.69 -18.31 -12.03
CA GLY A 94 19.89 -18.71 -11.28
C GLY A 94 20.64 -17.56 -10.60
N ASN A 95 20.39 -16.31 -10.99
CA ASN A 95 20.98 -15.13 -10.36
C ASN A 95 19.91 -14.02 -10.16
N PRO A 96 20.15 -13.03 -9.30
CA PRO A 96 19.16 -12.00 -8.98
C PRO A 96 18.73 -11.13 -10.16
N HIS A 97 19.63 -10.87 -11.11
CA HIS A 97 19.35 -10.04 -12.29
C HIS A 97 18.40 -10.77 -13.25
N ASP A 98 18.74 -12.01 -13.62
CA ASP A 98 17.89 -12.83 -14.49
C ASP A 98 16.53 -13.12 -13.84
N LEU A 99 16.49 -13.35 -12.53
CA LEU A 99 15.25 -13.53 -11.78
C LEU A 99 14.37 -12.28 -11.84
N ALA A 100 14.94 -11.08 -11.68
CA ALA A 100 14.17 -9.84 -11.78
C ALA A 100 13.57 -9.65 -13.18
N HIS A 101 14.31 -10.00 -14.23
CA HIS A 101 13.79 -10.02 -15.60
C HIS A 101 12.66 -11.05 -15.78
N ALA A 102 12.86 -12.28 -15.30
CA ALA A 102 11.84 -13.33 -15.38
C ALA A 102 10.55 -12.95 -14.64
N VAL A 103 10.64 -12.34 -13.46
CA VAL A 103 9.46 -11.81 -12.74
C VAL A 103 8.78 -10.70 -13.54
N GLY A 104 9.56 -9.79 -14.13
CA GLY A 104 9.04 -8.73 -15.00
C GLY A 104 8.30 -9.30 -16.22
N ASP A 105 8.86 -10.29 -16.89
CA ASP A 105 8.25 -10.93 -18.05
C ASP A 105 7.00 -11.74 -17.64
N TYR A 106 7.04 -12.42 -16.50
CA TYR A 106 5.90 -13.15 -15.94
C TYR A 106 4.69 -12.24 -15.72
N VAL A 107 4.87 -11.08 -15.09
CA VAL A 107 3.71 -10.19 -14.83
C VAL A 107 3.17 -9.51 -16.08
N ASN A 108 3.91 -9.57 -17.19
CA ASN A 108 3.53 -9.00 -18.48
C ASN A 108 3.08 -10.06 -19.52
N LYS A 109 2.99 -11.35 -19.17
CA LYS A 109 2.39 -12.36 -20.05
C LYS A 109 0.91 -12.06 -20.32
N GLU A 110 0.40 -12.42 -21.49
CA GLU A 110 -0.97 -12.07 -21.92
C GLU A 110 -2.07 -12.60 -20.98
N ASP A 111 -1.85 -13.78 -20.40
CA ASP A 111 -2.77 -14.46 -19.49
C ASP A 111 -2.55 -14.15 -18.01
N ALA A 112 -1.58 -13.28 -17.66
CA ALA A 112 -1.40 -12.88 -16.26
C ALA A 112 -2.67 -12.22 -15.74
N GLN A 113 -3.15 -12.68 -14.60
CA GLN A 113 -4.32 -12.09 -13.96
C GLN A 113 -3.89 -10.94 -13.05
N ILE A 114 -4.57 -9.81 -13.18
CA ILE A 114 -4.49 -8.74 -12.19
C ILE A 114 -5.09 -9.28 -10.90
N SER A 115 -4.44 -9.00 -9.79
CA SER A 115 -4.88 -9.46 -8.48
C SER A 115 -6.28 -8.93 -8.16
N PRO A 116 -7.23 -9.78 -7.72
CA PRO A 116 -8.62 -9.42 -7.50
C PRO A 116 -8.85 -8.70 -6.17
N CYS A 117 -7.89 -7.89 -5.73
CA CYS A 117 -7.90 -7.35 -4.38
C CYS A 117 -9.01 -6.32 -4.18
N THR A 118 -9.82 -6.50 -3.13
CA THR A 118 -11.00 -5.66 -2.84
C THR A 118 -10.80 -4.67 -1.69
N HIS A 119 -9.60 -4.60 -1.08
CA HIS A 119 -9.35 -3.75 0.09
C HIS A 119 -9.42 -2.24 -0.19
N MET A 120 -9.40 -1.82 -1.46
CA MET A 120 -9.64 -0.42 -1.89
C MET A 120 -10.96 -0.25 -2.65
N GLU A 121 -11.77 -1.31 -2.76
CA GLU A 121 -13.12 -1.21 -3.31
C GLU A 121 -14.05 -0.65 -2.24
N PHE A 122 -14.05 0.68 -2.12
CA PHE A 122 -15.00 1.34 -1.26
C PHE A 122 -16.39 1.34 -1.91
N PRO A 123 -17.47 1.19 -1.12
CA PRO A 123 -18.82 1.34 -1.65
C PRO A 123 -18.96 2.71 -2.33
N LEU A 124 -19.37 2.71 -3.60
CA LEU A 124 -19.53 3.92 -4.41
C LEU A 124 -20.58 4.82 -3.77
N GLY A 125 -20.12 5.98 -3.28
CA GLY A 125 -20.96 7.00 -2.68
C GLY A 125 -21.28 6.69 -1.22
N LEU A 126 -20.80 7.54 -0.32
CA LEU A 126 -21.50 7.76 0.93
C LEU A 126 -22.90 8.24 0.57
N PRO A 127 -23.98 7.53 0.94
CA PRO A 127 -25.31 8.11 0.82
C PRO A 127 -25.29 9.44 1.58
N GLU A 128 -25.69 10.51 0.90
CA GLU A 128 -25.72 11.85 1.48
C GLU A 128 -26.49 11.80 2.81
N GLY A 129 -25.85 12.25 3.91
CA GLY A 129 -26.43 12.21 5.25
C GLY A 129 -26.28 10.90 6.03
N MET A 130 -25.58 9.87 5.52
CA MET A 130 -25.19 8.74 6.37
C MET A 130 -24.10 9.17 7.36
N PRO A 131 -24.29 8.93 8.67
CA PRO A 131 -23.28 9.26 9.67
C PRO A 131 -22.01 8.44 9.43
N CYS A 132 -20.88 9.13 9.36
CA CYS A 132 -19.56 8.49 9.33
C CYS A 132 -18.68 9.03 10.45
N LEU A 133 -17.67 8.25 10.81
CA LEU A 133 -16.61 8.62 11.73
C LEU A 133 -15.32 8.74 10.93
N ALA A 134 -14.36 9.49 11.46
CA ALA A 134 -13.02 9.55 10.92
C ALA A 134 -12.01 8.97 11.92
N THR A 135 -11.02 8.24 11.43
CA THR A 135 -9.83 7.84 12.18
C THR A 135 -8.59 8.44 11.51
N ILE A 136 -7.79 9.19 12.27
CA ILE A 136 -6.46 9.64 11.87
C ILE A 136 -5.43 8.69 12.47
N THR A 137 -4.54 8.15 11.64
CA THR A 137 -3.44 7.28 12.06
C THR A 137 -2.14 7.73 11.43
N VAL A 138 -1.07 7.81 12.23
CA VAL A 138 0.28 8.04 11.71
C VAL A 138 1.01 6.70 11.67
N PHE A 139 1.56 6.35 10.51
CA PHE A 139 2.36 5.15 10.34
C PHE A 139 3.84 5.48 10.18
N GLY A 140 4.70 4.58 10.65
CA GLY A 140 6.15 4.62 10.50
C GLY A 140 6.77 3.33 11.00
N GLU A 141 7.87 2.87 10.39
CA GLU A 141 8.60 1.70 10.90
C GLU A 141 9.11 1.88 12.32
N ARG A 142 9.44 3.13 12.67
CA ARG A 142 9.93 3.53 13.98
C ARG A 142 9.08 4.67 14.53
N PRO A 143 8.79 4.69 15.84
CA PRO A 143 8.00 5.77 16.45
C PRO A 143 8.55 7.18 16.24
N GLU A 144 9.85 7.32 16.03
CA GLU A 144 10.52 8.61 15.80
C GLU A 144 10.59 9.02 14.31
N GLU A 145 10.20 8.13 13.40
CA GLU A 145 10.26 8.32 11.95
C GLU A 145 8.87 8.12 11.32
N PRO A 146 7.94 9.09 11.43
CA PRO A 146 6.65 9.01 10.75
C PRO A 146 6.83 9.07 9.23
N GLU A 147 6.08 8.23 8.52
CA GLU A 147 6.16 8.03 7.07
C GLU A 147 4.89 8.46 6.35
N VAL A 148 3.73 8.25 6.95
CA VAL A 148 2.44 8.59 6.34
C VAL A 148 1.40 8.90 7.39
N MET A 149 0.61 9.94 7.14
CA MET A 149 -0.62 10.21 7.86
C MET A 149 -1.77 9.66 7.02
N SER A 150 -2.57 8.76 7.58
CA SER A 150 -3.79 8.25 6.97
C SER A 150 -5.00 8.83 7.67
N VAL A 151 -5.98 9.30 6.90
CA VAL A 151 -7.29 9.70 7.38
C VAL A 151 -8.32 8.77 6.75
N VAL A 152 -9.06 8.05 7.57
CA VAL A 152 -10.02 7.02 7.13
C VAL A 152 -11.42 7.44 7.55
N LEU A 153 -12.33 7.57 6.58
CA LEU A 153 -13.76 7.65 6.86
C LEU A 153 -14.33 6.25 6.92
N HIS A 154 -15.05 5.94 7.99
CA HIS A 154 -15.61 4.61 8.22
C HIS A 154 -16.96 4.68 8.94
N ARG A 155 -17.70 3.57 8.86
CA ARG A 155 -18.92 3.36 9.64
C ARG A 155 -18.60 2.91 11.07
N SER A 156 -19.60 2.94 11.94
CA SER A 156 -19.50 2.40 13.30
C SER A 156 -19.25 0.88 13.34
N ASP A 157 -19.56 0.16 12.26
CA ASP A 157 -19.27 -1.27 12.12
C ASP A 157 -17.83 -1.57 11.62
N GLY A 158 -17.03 -0.52 11.38
CA GLY A 158 -15.66 -0.63 10.89
C GLY A 158 -15.50 -0.63 9.37
N SER A 159 -16.59 -0.61 8.60
CA SER A 159 -16.53 -0.57 7.14
C SER A 159 -15.89 0.73 6.66
N VAL A 160 -14.81 0.63 5.87
CA VAL A 160 -14.13 1.80 5.28
C VAL A 160 -14.93 2.33 4.10
N LEU A 161 -15.11 3.65 4.08
CA LEU A 161 -15.90 4.38 3.09
C LEU A 161 -15.01 5.20 2.17
N LYS A 162 -13.92 5.74 2.71
CA LYS A 162 -12.90 6.49 1.96
C LYS A 162 -11.63 6.59 2.80
N SER A 163 -10.49 6.71 2.15
CA SER A 163 -9.25 7.05 2.81
C SER A 163 -8.49 8.15 2.06
N LEU A 164 -7.67 8.88 2.81
CA LEU A 164 -6.65 9.78 2.33
C LEU A 164 -5.32 9.35 2.94
N GLU A 165 -4.29 9.17 2.12
CA GLU A 165 -2.93 8.88 2.53
C GLU A 165 -2.04 10.07 2.18
N ILE A 166 -1.34 10.62 3.17
CA ILE A 166 -0.48 11.80 3.04
C ILE A 166 0.95 11.42 3.39
N LEU A 167 1.80 11.31 2.37
CA LEU A 167 3.19 10.90 2.52
C LEU A 167 4.01 12.01 3.19
N ALA A 168 4.72 11.67 4.27
CA ALA A 168 5.58 12.61 5.01
C ALA A 168 6.77 13.13 4.18
N ASN A 169 7.11 12.44 3.08
CA ASN A 169 8.15 12.89 2.17
C ASN A 169 7.75 14.11 1.32
N ASP A 170 6.45 14.25 1.05
CA ASP A 170 5.97 15.25 0.10
C ASP A 170 5.47 16.51 0.80
N TYR A 171 5.22 16.42 2.11
CA TYR A 171 4.57 17.46 2.90
C TYR A 171 5.21 17.63 4.28
N SER A 172 5.31 18.87 4.75
CA SER A 172 5.62 19.14 6.16
C SER A 172 4.48 18.66 7.07
N PRO A 173 4.73 18.46 8.38
CA PRO A 173 3.66 18.11 9.33
C PRO A 173 2.47 19.08 9.30
N GLN A 174 2.74 20.38 9.15
CA GLN A 174 1.68 21.40 9.07
C GLN A 174 0.87 21.29 7.77
N GLN A 175 1.53 21.01 6.65
CA GLN A 175 0.85 20.80 5.37
C GLN A 175 -0.01 19.53 5.41
N ALA A 176 0.53 18.43 5.95
CA ALA A 176 -0.21 17.19 6.10
C ALA A 176 -1.45 17.37 6.99
N TRP A 177 -1.31 18.08 8.11
CA TRP A 177 -2.44 18.41 8.97
C TRP A 177 -3.50 19.26 8.25
N GLN A 178 -3.07 20.27 7.48
CA GLN A 178 -3.99 21.11 6.71
C GLN A 178 -4.78 20.29 5.67
N MET A 179 -4.12 19.36 4.97
CA MET A 179 -4.77 18.48 4.00
C MET A 179 -5.75 17.52 4.67
N ALA A 180 -5.39 16.96 5.83
CA ALA A 180 -6.28 16.14 6.63
C ALA A 180 -7.54 16.94 7.06
N MET A 181 -7.36 18.18 7.51
CA MET A 181 -8.49 19.05 7.88
C MET A 181 -9.40 19.36 6.70
N THR A 182 -8.85 19.74 5.54
CA THR A 182 -9.66 19.95 4.32
C THR A 182 -10.47 18.70 3.97
N PHE A 183 -9.86 17.52 4.03
CA PHE A 183 -10.56 16.27 3.78
C PHE A 183 -11.68 16.00 4.81
N LEU A 184 -11.47 16.31 6.08
CA LEU A 184 -12.51 16.16 7.12
C LEU A 184 -13.64 17.17 6.93
N ASP A 185 -13.32 18.42 6.60
CA ASP A 185 -14.29 19.49 6.36
C ASP A 185 -15.21 19.16 5.17
N ASP A 186 -14.65 18.56 4.10
CA ASP A 186 -15.39 18.14 2.92
C ASP A 186 -16.42 17.01 3.20
N HIS A 187 -16.24 16.24 4.27
CA HIS A 187 -17.07 15.06 4.56
C HIS A 187 -17.85 15.14 5.89
N GLN A 188 -17.51 16.08 6.77
CA GLN A 188 -18.23 16.38 8.02
C GLN A 188 -18.56 15.13 8.87
N PRO A 189 -17.55 14.34 9.30
CA PRO A 189 -17.79 13.16 10.13
C PRO A 189 -18.39 13.56 11.48
N LEU A 190 -19.17 12.66 12.10
CA LEU A 190 -19.76 12.85 13.43
C LEU A 190 -18.70 13.02 14.53
N GLY A 191 -17.52 12.46 14.32
CA GLY A 191 -16.41 12.55 15.25
C GLY A 191 -15.11 12.12 14.59
N VAL A 192 -14.01 12.64 15.13
CA VAL A 192 -12.65 12.37 14.66
C VAL A 192 -11.88 11.70 15.78
N LEU A 193 -11.50 10.45 15.54
CA LEU A 193 -10.69 9.62 16.41
C LEU A 193 -9.23 9.76 15.98
N HIS A 194 -8.32 9.84 16.93
CA HIS A 194 -6.89 9.92 16.65
C HIS A 194 -6.17 8.79 17.36
N ASP A 195 -5.45 8.00 16.59
CA ASP A 195 -4.49 7.06 17.15
C ASP A 195 -3.32 7.83 17.77
N LYS A 196 -3.14 7.70 19.08
CA LYS A 196 -2.07 8.39 19.82
C LYS A 196 -0.69 7.75 19.59
N THR A 197 -0.62 6.63 18.88
CA THR A 197 0.60 5.87 18.66
C THR A 197 0.98 5.82 17.18
N ILE A 198 2.29 5.84 16.91
CA ILE A 198 2.78 5.60 15.56
C ILE A 198 2.77 4.10 15.30
N ARG A 199 2.00 3.70 14.29
CA ARG A 199 1.83 2.29 13.93
C ARG A 199 2.85 1.86 12.89
N LYS A 200 3.33 0.63 13.02
CA LYS A 200 4.07 0.00 11.93
C LYS A 200 3.14 -0.21 10.73
N PRO A 201 3.54 0.21 9.51
CA PRO A 201 2.71 0.00 8.34
C PRO A 201 2.57 -1.49 8.03
N GLN A 202 1.39 -1.87 7.55
CA GLN A 202 1.08 -3.20 7.04
C GLN A 202 0.58 -3.05 5.61
N PHE A 203 0.90 -4.03 4.76
CA PHE A 203 0.58 -3.97 3.34
C PHE A 203 -0.24 -5.19 2.95
N CYS A 204 -1.22 -4.98 2.07
CA CYS A 204 -2.01 -6.07 1.54
C CYS A 204 -1.15 -6.94 0.62
N SER A 205 -1.13 -8.26 0.83
CA SER A 205 -0.33 -9.19 0.02
C SER A 205 -0.77 -9.29 -1.44
N ASP A 206 -2.01 -8.91 -1.72
CA ASP A 206 -2.61 -9.02 -3.04
C ASP A 206 -2.41 -7.77 -3.90
N CYS A 207 -1.99 -6.63 -3.34
CA CYS A 207 -1.83 -5.39 -4.11
C CYS A 207 -0.73 -4.45 -3.63
N ASN A 208 -0.11 -4.75 -2.48
CA ASN A 208 0.85 -3.91 -1.76
C ASN A 208 0.38 -2.49 -1.40
N SER A 209 -0.93 -2.19 -1.39
CA SER A 209 -1.38 -0.93 -0.79
C SER A 209 -1.33 -1.01 0.74
N LEU A 210 -1.22 0.16 1.38
CA LEU A 210 -1.24 0.28 2.82
C LEU A 210 -2.59 -0.21 3.38
N LEU A 211 -2.53 -1.07 4.40
CA LEU A 211 -3.70 -1.45 5.18
C LEU A 211 -3.99 -0.34 6.18
N VAL A 212 -5.05 0.41 5.92
CA VAL A 212 -5.48 1.53 6.75
C VAL A 212 -6.04 1.04 8.09
N HIS A 213 -6.02 1.92 9.10
CA HIS A 213 -6.50 1.60 10.44
C HIS A 213 -7.84 2.30 10.71
N VAL A 214 -8.75 1.56 11.34
CA VAL A 214 -10.01 2.06 11.88
C VAL A 214 -9.96 1.91 13.39
N ALA A 215 -10.44 2.93 14.10
CA ALA A 215 -10.49 2.94 15.56
C ALA A 215 -11.17 1.70 16.15
N ALA A 216 -10.77 1.34 17.37
CA ALA A 216 -11.36 0.23 18.08
C ALA A 216 -12.85 0.49 18.35
N ARG A 217 -13.62 -0.60 18.48
CA ARG A 217 -15.07 -0.53 18.66
C ARG A 217 -15.45 0.26 19.91
N GLU A 218 -14.66 0.15 20.97
CA GLU A 218 -14.89 0.83 22.23
C GLU A 218 -14.77 2.36 22.09
N ASP A 219 -13.77 2.82 21.32
CA ASP A 219 -13.57 4.25 21.03
C ASP A 219 -14.70 4.80 20.16
N ILE A 220 -15.15 4.00 19.18
CA ILE A 220 -16.31 4.31 18.33
C ILE A 220 -17.56 4.46 19.20
N GLU A 221 -17.84 3.51 20.09
CA GLU A 221 -19.01 3.54 20.97
C GLU A 221 -18.97 4.74 21.91
N ALA A 222 -17.81 5.15 22.42
CA ALA A 222 -17.66 6.34 23.25
C ALA A 222 -18.08 7.63 22.51
N VAL A 223 -17.64 7.81 21.26
CA VAL A 223 -18.03 8.96 20.42
C VAL A 223 -19.52 8.93 20.12
N MET A 224 -20.06 7.76 19.73
CA MET A 224 -21.47 7.62 19.39
C MET A 224 -22.42 7.87 20.58
N ASN A 225 -21.94 7.65 21.80
CA ASN A 225 -22.70 7.91 23.03
C ASN A 225 -22.50 9.33 23.59
N GLY A 226 -21.75 10.21 22.91
CA GLY A 226 -21.47 11.57 23.37
C GLY A 226 -20.60 11.63 24.62
N GLN A 227 -19.72 10.63 24.82
CA GLN A 227 -18.86 10.51 25.99
C GLN A 227 -17.45 11.09 25.79
N THR A 228 -17.21 11.82 24.68
CA THR A 228 -15.92 12.40 24.30
C THR A 228 -15.98 13.90 24.15
#